data_AF-A0A2U1L9T2-F1
#
_entry.id   AF-A0A2U1L9T2-F1
#
_cell.length_a   1.000
_cell.length_b   1.000
_cell.length_c   1.000
_cell.angle_alpha   90.00
_cell.angle_beta   90.00
_cell.angle_gamma   90.00
#
_symmetry.space_group_name_H-M   'P 1'
#
loop_
_entity.id
_entity.type
_entity.pdbx_description
1 polymer ?
#
loop_
_entity_poly.entity_id
_entity_poly.type
_entity_poly.pdbx_seq_one_letter_code
_entity_poly.pdbx_strand_id
1 'polypeptide(L)'
;MAESWDDSHELGSQSDDSFQFERQYIEPIYDAFICPLTKQIMKDPVTIENGQTFERGAIEKWFNECKENKRKLVCPLTLKELKTTDMNPSIALRNTIEEWSARNEAVQLDVARKSLNIGCPETDILRALRFVQHLCQKNHSNKHLIRNTELIPMIVDMLKSSSRRVRCRTLDTLRVVVEDDDDNKEIMAEGDNVRTIVKFLSHEQSKEREEAVSLLYELSKLESLSDKIGSVNGAILILVGMTSSKSENVLTVEKADKTLENLEMNENNVRQMAENGKNGLECLVGWGGFGFRISLVKMK
;
A
#
# COMPACT_ATOMS: atom_id res chain seq x y z
N MET A 1 41.30 -6.22 69.41
CA MET A 1 40.27 -6.92 70.20
C MET A 1 38.93 -6.33 69.76
N ALA A 2 38.00 -7.05 69.13
CA ALA A 2 38.04 -8.42 68.62
C ALA A 2 37.03 -8.57 67.43
N GLU A 3 37.26 -9.59 66.59
CA GLU A 3 36.32 -10.59 65.99
C GLU A 3 34.78 -10.37 66.14
N SER A 4 33.87 -10.59 65.14
CA SER A 4 33.61 -11.73 64.22
C SER A 4 32.67 -12.81 64.84
N TRP A 5 31.55 -13.29 64.27
CA TRP A 5 30.83 -13.13 62.98
C TRP A 5 29.29 -13.37 63.14
N ASP A 6 28.48 -12.95 62.15
CA ASP A 6 27.21 -13.52 61.60
C ASP A 6 26.50 -12.38 60.81
N ASP A 7 26.20 -12.41 59.51
CA ASP A 7 25.88 -13.42 58.47
C ASP A 7 24.53 -14.14 58.58
N SER A 8 23.56 -13.64 57.81
CA SER A 8 22.65 -14.50 57.04
C SER A 8 22.13 -13.77 55.79
N HIS A 9 22.40 -14.36 54.63
CA HIS A 9 21.93 -13.93 53.31
C HIS A 9 20.43 -14.25 53.06
N GLU A 10 19.74 -13.39 52.31
CA GLU A 10 18.76 -13.75 51.26
C GLU A 10 18.49 -12.50 50.39
N LEU A 11 19.12 -12.36 49.22
CA LEU A 11 18.73 -12.89 47.90
C LEU A 11 17.51 -12.20 47.24
N GLY A 12 17.82 -11.32 46.28
CA GLY A 12 17.17 -11.32 44.96
C GLY A 12 15.85 -10.57 44.78
N SER A 13 15.95 -9.34 44.25
CA SER A 13 15.40 -9.04 42.91
C SER A 13 15.91 -7.69 42.40
N GLN A 14 16.88 -7.74 41.48
CA GLN A 14 16.97 -6.71 40.46
C GLN A 14 15.87 -6.97 39.45
N SER A 15 15.04 -5.98 39.16
CA SER A 15 14.26 -5.93 37.94
C SER A 15 14.38 -4.53 37.36
N ASP A 16 15.13 -4.42 36.26
CA ASP A 16 15.21 -3.22 35.45
C ASP A 16 13.80 -2.82 35.00
N ASP A 17 13.30 -1.69 35.52
CA ASP A 17 12.12 -1.01 34.99
C ASP A 17 12.53 0.29 34.26
N SER A 18 13.74 0.31 33.71
CA SER A 18 14.19 1.33 32.76
C SER A 18 13.65 1.03 31.35
N PHE A 19 12.34 0.81 31.23
CA PHE A 19 11.66 0.74 29.93
C PHE A 19 11.57 2.13 29.32
N GLN A 20 12.69 2.51 28.70
CA GLN A 20 12.85 3.41 27.57
C GLN A 20 11.64 4.30 27.25
N PHE A 21 11.68 5.52 27.79
CA PHE A 21 11.10 6.68 27.12
C PHE A 21 11.93 7.01 25.86
N GLU A 22 11.93 6.11 24.88
CA GLU A 22 12.38 6.41 23.53
C GLU A 22 11.41 7.43 22.92
N ARG A 23 11.77 8.71 23.04
CA ARG A 23 11.27 9.74 22.14
C ARG A 23 11.55 9.24 20.73
N GLN A 24 10.49 9.09 19.93
CA GLN A 24 10.56 8.71 18.52
C GLN A 24 11.37 9.76 17.75
N TYR A 25 12.69 9.55 17.71
CA TYR A 25 13.65 10.47 17.11
C TYR A 25 13.79 10.11 15.64
N ILE A 26 13.11 10.90 14.80
CA ILE A 26 13.39 10.91 13.36
C ILE A 26 14.70 11.69 13.19
N GLU A 27 15.73 11.02 12.70
CA GLU A 27 17.01 11.66 12.40
C GLU A 27 16.81 12.73 11.33
N PRO A 28 17.38 13.94 11.52
CA PRO A 28 17.29 14.99 10.53
C PRO A 28 17.94 14.55 9.20
N ILE A 29 17.47 15.13 8.09
CA ILE A 29 18.12 14.97 6.80
C ILE A 29 19.45 15.73 6.85
N TYR A 30 20.55 15.05 6.53
CA TYR A 30 21.87 15.67 6.40
C TYR A 30 22.04 16.26 5.00
N ASP A 31 22.58 17.48 4.89
CA ASP A 31 22.80 18.15 3.59
C ASP A 31 23.66 17.31 2.63
N ALA A 32 24.60 16.52 3.16
CA ALA A 32 25.44 15.60 2.40
C ALA A 32 24.67 14.50 1.65
N PHE A 33 23.41 14.23 2.02
CA PHE A 33 22.55 13.25 1.37
C PHE A 33 21.76 13.86 0.19
N ILE A 34 21.69 15.20 0.11
CA ILE A 34 20.87 15.90 -0.86
C ILE A 34 21.67 16.12 -2.15
N CYS A 35 21.16 15.61 -3.26
CA CYS A 35 21.73 15.86 -4.59
C CYS A 35 21.66 17.36 -4.91
N PRO A 36 22.79 18.03 -5.22
CA PRO A 36 22.78 19.46 -5.52
C PRO A 36 21.99 19.83 -6.78
N LEU A 37 21.78 18.88 -7.71
CA LEU A 37 20.96 19.04 -8.92
C LEU A 37 19.46 18.88 -8.64
N THR A 38 19.03 17.73 -8.11
CA THR A 38 17.60 17.39 -7.98
C THR A 38 16.95 17.99 -6.73
N LYS A 39 17.75 18.43 -5.75
CA LYS A 39 17.30 18.84 -4.40
C LYS A 39 16.53 17.74 -3.65
N GLN A 40 16.81 16.48 -3.98
CA GLN A 40 16.25 15.29 -3.34
C GLN A 40 17.37 14.44 -2.75
N ILE A 41 17.02 13.56 -1.81
CA ILE A 41 17.94 12.57 -1.25
C ILE A 41 18.44 11.64 -2.37
N MET A 42 19.75 11.44 -2.46
CA MET A 42 20.39 10.57 -3.45
C MET A 42 20.04 9.11 -3.19
N LYS A 43 19.68 8.37 -4.25
CA LYS A 43 19.51 6.92 -4.25
C LYS A 43 20.75 6.23 -4.83
N ASP A 44 21.33 6.77 -5.90
CA ASP A 44 22.62 6.30 -6.41
C ASP A 44 23.64 7.44 -6.50
N PRO A 45 24.27 7.81 -5.36
CA PRO A 45 25.26 8.89 -5.32
C PRO A 45 26.52 8.52 -6.10
N VAL A 46 26.87 9.36 -7.07
CA VAL A 46 28.12 9.27 -7.85
C VAL A 46 28.95 10.53 -7.70
N THR A 47 30.26 10.36 -7.54
CA THR A 47 31.23 11.44 -7.39
C THR A 47 31.96 11.65 -8.71
N ILE A 48 31.97 12.90 -9.20
CA ILE A 48 32.69 13.31 -10.42
C ILE A 48 34.13 13.75 -10.09
N GLU A 49 34.98 13.97 -11.10
CA GLU A 49 36.43 14.25 -10.91
C GLU A 49 36.80 15.41 -9.96
N ASN A 50 35.88 16.36 -9.70
CA ASN A 50 36.12 17.48 -8.79
C ASN A 50 35.65 17.23 -7.34
N GLY A 51 35.31 15.98 -7.00
CA GLY A 51 34.89 15.56 -5.66
C GLY A 51 33.45 15.91 -5.29
N GLN A 52 32.67 16.51 -6.20
CA GLN A 52 31.23 16.74 -5.97
C GLN A 52 30.42 15.49 -6.26
N THR A 53 29.40 15.23 -5.44
CA THR A 53 28.55 14.04 -5.52
C THR A 53 27.13 14.42 -5.92
N PHE A 54 26.54 13.64 -6.83
CA PHE A 54 25.22 13.86 -7.41
C PHE A 54 24.46 12.54 -7.52
N GLU A 55 23.14 12.61 -7.65
CA GLU A 55 22.33 11.49 -8.13
C GLU A 55 22.72 11.12 -9.57
N ARG A 56 23.05 9.85 -9.83
CA ARG A 56 23.54 9.36 -11.14
C ARG A 56 22.70 9.87 -12.30
N GLY A 57 21.40 9.57 -12.30
CA GLY A 57 20.53 9.89 -13.44
C GLY A 57 20.43 11.40 -13.72
N ALA A 58 20.65 12.24 -12.71
CA ALA A 58 20.65 13.69 -12.86
C ALA A 58 21.94 14.22 -13.50
N ILE A 59 23.09 13.71 -13.08
CA ILE A 59 24.38 14.14 -13.64
C ILE A 59 24.65 13.54 -15.04
N GLU A 60 24.19 12.31 -15.29
CA GLU A 60 24.19 11.71 -16.63
C GLU A 60 23.35 12.53 -17.61
N LYS A 61 22.14 12.94 -17.21
CA LYS A 61 21.30 13.84 -18.03
C LYS A 61 22.00 15.18 -18.31
N TRP A 62 22.61 15.78 -17.30
CA TRP A 62 23.37 17.04 -17.47
C TRP A 62 24.53 16.90 -18.47
N PHE A 63 25.31 15.81 -18.39
CA PHE A 63 26.40 15.56 -19.34
C PHE A 63 25.88 15.31 -20.77
N ASN A 64 24.77 14.60 -20.93
CA ASN A 64 24.12 14.41 -22.22
C ASN A 64 23.62 15.74 -22.80
N GLU A 65 22.94 16.57 -22.01
CA GLU A 65 22.49 17.92 -22.42
C GLU A 65 23.65 18.83 -22.81
N CYS A 66 24.79 18.78 -22.12
CA CYS A 66 26.01 19.49 -22.53
C CYS A 66 26.52 19.04 -23.90
N LYS A 67 26.56 17.72 -24.14
CA LYS A 67 27.06 17.10 -25.37
C LYS A 67 26.15 17.41 -26.57
N GLU A 68 24.83 17.26 -26.41
CA GLU A 68 23.84 17.54 -27.46
C GLU A 68 23.86 19.02 -27.88
N ASN A 69 23.89 19.93 -26.91
CA ASN A 69 23.91 21.37 -27.15
C ASN A 69 25.31 21.91 -27.52
N LYS A 70 26.32 21.04 -27.69
CA LYS A 70 27.73 21.39 -27.96
C LYS A 70 28.31 22.42 -26.97
N ARG A 71 27.84 22.37 -25.72
CA ARG A 71 28.30 23.25 -24.64
C ARG A 71 29.59 22.67 -24.03
N LYS A 72 30.40 23.54 -23.42
CA LYS A 72 31.53 23.09 -22.59
C LYS A 72 31.03 22.17 -21.48
N LEU A 73 31.76 21.09 -21.24
CA LEU A 73 31.50 20.20 -20.12
C LEU A 73 31.92 20.91 -18.82
N VAL A 74 30.94 21.23 -17.97
CA VAL A 74 31.18 21.92 -16.70
C VAL A 74 30.44 21.23 -15.56
N CYS A 75 30.98 21.33 -14.35
CA CYS A 75 30.27 20.91 -13.15
C CYS A 75 29.01 21.80 -12.95
N PRO A 76 27.82 21.22 -12.77
CA PRO A 76 26.60 22.00 -12.63
C PRO A 76 26.56 22.86 -11.35
N LEU A 77 27.29 22.45 -10.30
CA LEU A 77 27.34 23.17 -9.03
C LEU A 77 28.44 24.24 -8.98
N THR A 78 29.64 23.93 -9.46
CA THR A 78 30.81 24.82 -9.33
C THR A 78 31.12 25.61 -10.60
N LEU A 79 30.44 25.30 -11.72
CA LEU A 79 30.64 25.88 -13.06
C LEU A 79 32.07 25.77 -13.62
N LYS A 80 32.92 24.97 -12.97
CA LYS A 80 34.29 24.66 -13.43
C LYS A 80 34.26 23.65 -14.57
N GLU A 81 35.10 23.87 -15.58
CA GLU A 81 35.28 22.98 -16.73
C GLU A 81 35.81 21.62 -16.27
N LEU A 82 35.23 20.54 -16.81
CA LEU A 82 35.57 19.15 -16.49
C LEU A 82 36.30 18.50 -17.67
N LYS A 83 37.23 17.61 -17.37
CA LYS A 83 38.02 16.87 -18.39
C LYS A 83 37.35 15.59 -18.84
N THR A 84 36.59 14.96 -17.95
CA THR A 84 35.90 13.68 -18.20
C THR A 84 34.46 13.69 -17.70
N THR A 85 33.65 12.80 -18.26
CA THR A 85 32.30 12.43 -17.78
C THR A 85 32.32 11.23 -16.83
N ASP A 86 33.50 10.75 -16.43
CA ASP A 86 33.62 9.59 -15.52
C ASP A 86 32.98 9.87 -14.14
N MET A 87 32.29 8.87 -13.63
CA MET A 87 31.48 8.94 -12.42
C MET A 87 31.78 7.73 -11.53
N ASN A 88 32.35 7.99 -10.35
CA ASN A 88 32.69 6.94 -9.40
C ASN A 88 31.52 6.73 -8.42
N PRO A 89 30.95 5.52 -8.30
CA PRO A 89 29.88 5.24 -7.32
C PRO A 89 30.38 5.45 -5.88
N SER A 90 29.67 6.29 -5.12
CA SER A 90 29.98 6.53 -3.70
C SER A 90 29.26 5.50 -2.83
N ILE A 91 29.78 4.27 -2.82
CA ILE A 91 29.16 3.13 -2.13
C ILE A 91 28.97 3.43 -0.64
N ALA A 92 29.97 4.01 0.03
CA ALA A 92 29.88 4.38 1.44
C ALA A 92 28.72 5.35 1.71
N LEU A 93 28.56 6.40 0.89
CA LEU A 93 27.48 7.37 1.05
C LEU A 93 26.11 6.72 0.77
N ARG A 94 26.02 5.86 -0.25
CA ARG A 94 24.78 5.13 -0.57
C ARG A 94 24.32 4.28 0.62
N ASN A 95 25.22 3.46 1.17
CA ASN A 95 24.94 2.63 2.34
C ASN A 95 24.52 3.48 3.56
N THR A 96 25.21 4.60 3.83
CA THR A 96 24.84 5.50 4.94
C THR A 96 23.45 6.12 4.75
N ILE A 97 23.07 6.49 3.53
CA ILE A 97 21.73 6.99 3.21
C ILE A 97 20.68 5.89 3.38
N GLU A 98 20.96 4.67 2.92
CA GLU A 98 20.07 3.51 3.04
C GLU A 98 19.81 3.14 4.52
N GLU A 99 20.87 3.09 5.35
CA GLU A 99 20.78 2.83 6.80
C GLU A 99 20.02 3.93 7.55
N TRP A 100 20.21 5.20 7.18
CA TRP A 100 19.43 6.31 7.72
C TRP A 100 17.96 6.26 7.28
N SER A 101 17.69 5.92 6.01
CA SER A 101 16.33 5.79 5.47
C SER A 101 15.58 4.67 6.17
N ALA A 102 16.23 3.52 6.38
CA ALA A 102 15.66 2.36 7.04
C ALA A 102 15.30 2.65 8.50
N ARG A 103 16.20 3.30 9.27
CA ARG A 103 15.93 3.69 10.66
C ARG A 103 14.78 4.70 10.75
N ASN A 104 14.75 5.72 9.90
CA ASN A 104 13.66 6.69 9.85
C ASN A 104 12.33 6.11 9.34
N GLU A 105 12.34 5.10 8.47
CA GLU A 105 11.14 4.35 8.06
C GLU A 105 10.62 3.47 9.20
N ALA A 106 11.48 2.80 9.97
CA ALA A 106 11.08 2.02 11.14
C ALA A 106 10.42 2.89 12.23
N VAL A 107 11.00 4.07 12.53
CA VAL A 107 10.39 5.03 13.46
C VAL A 107 9.03 5.53 12.95
N GLN A 108 8.92 5.87 11.66
CA GLN A 108 7.64 6.28 11.07
C GLN A 108 6.60 5.15 11.02
N LEU A 109 7.02 3.90 10.89
CA LEU A 109 6.14 2.73 10.94
C LEU A 109 5.53 2.56 12.34
N ASP A 110 6.33 2.75 13.40
CA ASP A 110 5.82 2.74 14.78
C ASP A 110 4.90 3.95 15.08
N VAL A 111 5.23 5.14 14.55
CA VAL A 111 4.33 6.32 14.60
C VAL A 111 3.00 6.02 13.88
N ALA A 112 3.06 5.42 12.69
CA ALA A 112 1.88 5.06 11.91
C ALA A 112 1.01 4.03 12.65
N ARG A 113 1.62 2.98 13.20
CA ARG A 113 0.96 1.96 14.04
C ARG A 113 0.21 2.58 15.22
N LYS A 114 0.86 3.48 15.97
CA LYS A 114 0.23 4.19 17.10
C LYS A 114 -0.88 5.16 16.66
N SER A 115 -0.79 5.70 15.45
CA SER A 115 -1.75 6.68 14.90
C SER A 115 -2.95 6.04 14.21
N LEU A 116 -2.90 4.74 13.86
CA LEU A 116 -4.00 3.97 13.28
C LEU A 116 -4.97 3.49 14.38
N ASN A 117 -5.51 4.45 15.12
CA ASN A 117 -6.48 4.24 16.19
C ASN A 117 -7.64 5.23 16.01
N ILE A 118 -8.89 4.76 16.18
CA ILE A 118 -10.10 5.57 16.00
C ILE A 118 -10.13 6.78 16.97
N GLY A 119 -9.45 6.69 18.11
CA GLY A 119 -9.30 7.79 19.07
C GLY A 119 -8.25 8.86 18.68
N CYS A 120 -7.44 8.63 17.64
CA CYS A 120 -6.43 9.60 17.19
C CYS A 120 -7.04 10.72 16.33
N PRO A 121 -6.40 11.90 16.23
CA PRO A 121 -6.83 12.95 15.32
C PRO A 121 -6.87 12.49 13.87
N GLU A 122 -7.90 12.93 13.11
CA GLU A 122 -8.05 12.61 11.68
C GLU A 122 -6.77 12.92 10.88
N THR A 123 -6.07 14.00 11.23
CA THR A 123 -4.82 14.41 10.57
C THR A 123 -3.71 13.38 10.69
N ASP A 124 -3.65 12.66 11.82
CA ASP A 124 -2.59 11.71 12.12
C ASP A 124 -2.92 10.33 11.54
N ILE A 125 -4.18 9.90 11.61
CA ILE A 125 -4.70 8.73 10.88
C ILE A 125 -4.43 8.90 9.37
N LEU A 126 -4.80 10.06 8.79
CA LEU A 126 -4.56 10.35 7.37
C LEU A 126 -3.07 10.48 7.02
N ARG A 127 -2.19 10.78 7.98
CA ARG A 127 -0.73 10.78 7.77
C ARG A 127 -0.19 9.36 7.77
N ALA A 128 -0.62 8.53 8.71
CA ALA A 128 -0.26 7.12 8.81
C ALA A 128 -0.67 6.33 7.56
N LEU A 129 -1.91 6.48 7.10
CA LEU A 129 -2.40 5.82 5.89
C LEU A 129 -1.57 6.21 4.65
N ARG A 130 -1.23 7.50 4.49
CA ARG A 130 -0.35 7.96 3.39
C ARG A 130 1.08 7.42 3.50
N PHE A 131 1.62 7.29 4.71
CA PHE A 131 2.93 6.69 4.93
C PHE A 131 2.93 5.22 4.50
N VAL A 132 1.91 4.44 4.89
CA VAL A 132 1.76 3.05 4.44
C VAL A 132 1.66 2.96 2.91
N GLN A 133 0.83 3.78 2.26
CA GLN A 133 0.75 3.82 0.79
C GLN A 133 2.11 4.14 0.15
N HIS A 134 2.83 5.13 0.67
CA HIS A 134 4.17 5.48 0.17
C HIS A 134 5.17 4.34 0.33
N LEU A 135 5.15 3.64 1.48
CA LEU A 135 6.06 2.53 1.75
C LEU A 135 5.83 1.36 0.78
N CYS A 136 4.56 0.99 0.52
CA CYS A 136 4.17 -0.03 -0.46
C CYS A 136 4.54 0.36 -1.91
N GLN A 137 4.38 1.64 -2.27
CA GLN A 137 4.70 2.15 -3.62
C GLN A 137 6.19 2.35 -3.85
N LYS A 138 6.98 2.60 -2.79
CA LYS A 138 8.45 2.73 -2.87
C LYS A 138 9.10 1.41 -3.25
N ASN A 139 8.59 0.30 -2.72
CA ASN A 139 9.02 -1.06 -3.06
C ASN A 139 7.88 -2.04 -2.73
N HIS A 140 7.41 -2.81 -3.73
CA HIS A 140 6.34 -3.82 -3.53
C HIS A 140 6.73 -4.85 -2.47
N SER A 141 8.02 -5.16 -2.31
CA SER A 141 8.49 -6.04 -1.23
C SER A 141 8.05 -5.54 0.15
N ASN A 142 7.94 -4.23 0.38
CA ASN A 142 7.55 -3.69 1.69
C ASN A 142 6.14 -4.09 2.15
N LYS A 143 5.30 -4.65 1.26
CA LYS A 143 3.97 -5.19 1.61
C LYS A 143 4.06 -6.31 2.66
N HIS A 144 5.15 -7.10 2.71
CA HIS A 144 5.38 -8.07 3.80
C HIS A 144 5.65 -7.40 5.16
N LEU A 145 6.23 -6.19 5.20
CA LEU A 145 6.47 -5.46 6.45
C LEU A 145 5.14 -4.97 7.04
N ILE A 146 4.21 -4.50 6.20
CA ILE A 146 2.85 -4.09 6.61
C ILE A 146 2.08 -5.27 7.21
N ARG A 147 2.20 -6.45 6.60
CA ARG A 147 1.65 -7.71 7.14
C ARG A 147 2.25 -8.09 8.48
N ASN A 148 3.57 -8.21 8.54
CA ASN A 148 4.29 -8.72 9.72
C ASN A 148 4.24 -7.77 10.94
N THR A 149 3.74 -6.55 10.77
CA THR A 149 3.54 -5.56 11.85
C THR A 149 2.08 -5.39 12.28
N GLU A 150 1.20 -6.31 11.86
CA GLU A 150 -0.25 -6.32 12.15
C GLU A 150 -0.99 -5.03 11.72
N LEU A 151 -0.42 -4.27 10.77
CA LEU A 151 -1.02 -3.03 10.31
C LEU A 151 -2.28 -3.26 9.48
N ILE A 152 -2.44 -4.40 8.81
CA ILE A 152 -3.62 -4.69 7.98
C ILE A 152 -4.91 -4.64 8.82
N PRO A 153 -5.06 -5.40 9.94
CA PRO A 153 -6.18 -5.23 10.87
C PRO A 153 -6.41 -3.79 11.35
N MET A 154 -5.34 -3.07 11.74
CA MET A 154 -5.45 -1.69 12.24
C MET A 154 -5.95 -0.73 11.15
N ILE A 155 -5.54 -0.92 9.90
CA ILE A 155 -6.05 -0.17 8.74
C ILE A 155 -7.52 -0.53 8.50
N VAL A 156 -7.90 -1.81 8.52
CA VAL A 156 -9.31 -2.23 8.37
C VAL A 156 -10.21 -1.60 9.44
N ASP A 157 -9.75 -1.47 10.68
CA ASP A 157 -10.49 -0.80 11.75
C ASP A 157 -10.79 0.67 11.44
N MET A 158 -9.99 1.36 10.62
CA MET A 158 -10.26 2.74 10.22
C MET A 158 -11.50 2.88 9.32
N LEU A 159 -12.02 1.77 8.74
CA LEU A 159 -13.32 1.75 8.07
C LEU A 159 -14.49 2.06 9.03
N LYS A 160 -14.30 1.85 10.33
CA LYS A 160 -15.27 2.18 11.40
C LYS A 160 -15.27 3.67 11.77
N SER A 161 -14.36 4.48 11.21
CA SER A 161 -14.26 5.91 11.50
C SER A 161 -15.52 6.68 11.09
N SER A 162 -15.94 7.64 11.91
CA SER A 162 -16.99 8.61 11.56
C SER A 162 -16.61 9.49 10.37
N SER A 163 -15.30 9.73 10.16
CA SER A 163 -14.81 10.56 9.06
C SER A 163 -14.86 9.83 7.72
N ARG A 164 -15.68 10.39 6.82
CA ARG A 164 -15.72 10.03 5.40
C ARG A 164 -14.35 10.05 4.72
N ARG A 165 -13.50 11.03 5.07
CA ARG A 165 -12.15 11.18 4.49
C ARG A 165 -11.23 10.04 4.92
N VAL A 166 -11.31 9.64 6.18
CA VAL A 166 -10.57 8.47 6.72
C VAL A 166 -11.03 7.20 6.01
N ARG A 167 -12.34 6.93 5.95
CA ARG A 167 -12.87 5.71 5.29
C ARG A 167 -12.47 5.62 3.81
N CYS A 168 -12.62 6.69 3.03
CA CYS A 168 -12.16 6.72 1.63
C CYS A 168 -10.65 6.40 1.52
N ARG A 169 -9.81 7.08 2.32
CA ARG A 169 -8.35 6.86 2.30
C ARG A 169 -8.00 5.44 2.78
N THR A 170 -8.78 4.87 3.68
CA THR A 170 -8.59 3.51 4.18
C THR A 170 -8.81 2.48 3.08
N LEU A 171 -9.92 2.56 2.34
CA LEU A 171 -10.21 1.68 1.20
C LEU A 171 -9.11 1.78 0.12
N ASP A 172 -8.69 2.99 -0.22
CA ASP A 172 -7.58 3.28 -1.15
C ASP A 172 -6.22 2.76 -0.64
N THR A 173 -5.98 2.77 0.68
CA THR A 173 -4.77 2.22 1.30
C THR A 173 -4.79 0.70 1.28
N LEU A 174 -5.90 0.07 1.66
CA LEU A 174 -6.08 -1.38 1.59
C LEU A 174 -5.88 -1.90 0.17
N ARG A 175 -6.39 -1.21 -0.86
CA ARG A 175 -6.18 -1.58 -2.26
C ARG A 175 -4.68 -1.65 -2.59
N VAL A 176 -3.93 -0.61 -2.25
CA VAL A 176 -2.46 -0.56 -2.47
C VAL A 176 -1.71 -1.65 -1.69
N VAL A 177 -2.20 -2.04 -0.52
CA VAL A 177 -1.60 -3.10 0.32
C VAL A 177 -1.83 -4.51 -0.23
N VAL A 178 -2.97 -4.78 -0.89
CA VAL A 178 -3.30 -6.12 -1.45
C VAL A 178 -3.00 -6.30 -2.94
N GLU A 179 -2.86 -5.21 -3.68
CA GLU A 179 -2.44 -5.21 -5.10
C GLU A 179 -1.18 -6.07 -5.28
N ASP A 180 -1.23 -7.08 -6.15
CA ASP A 180 -0.14 -8.03 -6.42
C ASP A 180 0.49 -8.76 -5.20
N ASP A 181 -0.20 -8.83 -4.05
CA ASP A 181 0.24 -9.57 -2.86
C ASP A 181 -0.89 -10.49 -2.36
N ASP A 182 -0.76 -11.81 -2.53
CA ASP A 182 -1.83 -12.78 -2.23
C ASP A 182 -1.92 -13.14 -0.73
N ASP A 183 -0.79 -13.13 -0.01
CA ASP A 183 -0.77 -13.28 1.45
C ASP A 183 -1.57 -12.16 2.14
N ASN A 184 -1.45 -10.92 1.65
CA ASN A 184 -2.21 -9.78 2.15
C ASN A 184 -3.69 -9.86 1.77
N LYS A 185 -4.02 -10.47 0.63
CA LYS A 185 -5.40 -10.77 0.24
C LYS A 185 -6.02 -11.80 1.20
N GLU A 186 -5.32 -12.87 1.55
CA GLU A 186 -5.82 -13.87 2.51
C GLU A 186 -6.12 -13.26 3.90
N ILE A 187 -5.30 -12.33 4.40
CA ILE A 187 -5.63 -11.58 5.64
C ILE A 187 -6.90 -10.74 5.47
N MET A 188 -7.14 -10.18 4.28
CA MET A 188 -8.41 -9.50 3.97
C MET A 188 -9.58 -10.47 3.80
N ALA A 189 -9.34 -11.77 3.64
CA ALA A 189 -10.36 -12.81 3.67
C ALA A 189 -10.77 -13.19 5.11
N GLU A 190 -10.07 -12.75 6.15
CA GLU A 190 -10.42 -13.05 7.54
C GLU A 190 -11.70 -12.32 8.02
N GLY A 191 -12.39 -12.91 8.99
CA GLY A 191 -13.54 -12.31 9.67
C GLY A 191 -14.64 -11.77 8.74
N ASP A 192 -15.11 -10.56 9.06
CA ASP A 192 -16.16 -9.81 8.35
C ASP A 192 -15.60 -8.70 7.44
N ASN A 193 -14.31 -8.76 7.09
CA ASN A 193 -13.60 -7.72 6.32
C ASN A 193 -14.28 -7.47 4.95
N VAL A 194 -14.44 -8.54 4.15
CA VAL A 194 -15.15 -8.51 2.86
C VAL A 194 -16.58 -7.98 3.00
N ARG A 195 -17.34 -8.46 4.00
CA ARG A 195 -18.72 -7.99 4.26
C ARG A 195 -18.74 -6.49 4.57
N THR A 196 -17.75 -5.99 5.29
CA THR A 196 -17.62 -4.57 5.64
C THR A 196 -17.32 -3.71 4.43
N ILE A 197 -16.48 -4.19 3.50
CA ILE A 197 -16.20 -3.51 2.22
C ILE A 197 -17.46 -3.45 1.35
N VAL A 198 -18.21 -4.56 1.23
CA VAL A 198 -19.46 -4.63 0.44
C VAL A 198 -20.52 -3.63 0.92
N LYS A 199 -20.59 -3.31 2.23
CA LYS A 199 -21.53 -2.28 2.74
C LYS A 199 -21.32 -0.90 2.12
N PHE A 200 -20.09 -0.55 1.72
CA PHE A 200 -19.81 0.72 1.05
C PHE A 200 -20.34 0.77 -0.39
N LEU A 201 -20.70 -0.37 -1.01
CA LEU A 201 -21.32 -0.38 -2.33
C LEU A 201 -22.72 0.24 -2.31
N SER A 202 -23.43 0.16 -1.19
CA SER A 202 -24.74 0.79 -0.98
C SER A 202 -24.68 2.32 -0.79
N HIS A 203 -23.48 2.91 -0.69
CA HIS A 203 -23.34 4.37 -0.60
C HIS A 203 -23.35 4.97 -2.02
N GLU A 204 -24.54 5.24 -2.55
CA GLU A 204 -24.71 5.79 -3.89
C GLU A 204 -23.94 7.10 -4.11
N GLN A 205 -23.39 7.26 -5.32
CA GLN A 205 -22.61 8.42 -5.79
C GLN A 205 -21.51 8.86 -4.81
N SER A 206 -20.92 7.90 -4.08
CA SER A 206 -19.91 8.14 -3.07
C SER A 206 -18.50 7.79 -3.52
N LYS A 207 -17.50 8.56 -3.05
CA LYS A 207 -16.10 8.20 -3.24
C LYS A 207 -15.74 6.91 -2.48
N GLU A 208 -16.37 6.64 -1.33
CA GLU A 208 -16.23 5.33 -0.67
C GLU A 208 -16.58 4.17 -1.61
N ARG A 209 -17.66 4.27 -2.39
CA ARG A 209 -18.09 3.21 -3.31
C ARG A 209 -17.09 2.98 -4.45
N GLU A 210 -16.55 4.04 -5.05
CA GLU A 210 -15.50 3.90 -6.09
C GLU A 210 -14.25 3.17 -5.55
N GLU A 211 -13.81 3.51 -4.32
CA GLU A 211 -12.67 2.87 -3.69
C GLU A 211 -13.00 1.44 -3.23
N ALA A 212 -14.22 1.18 -2.77
CA ALA A 212 -14.68 -0.15 -2.37
C ALA A 212 -14.77 -1.11 -3.58
N VAL A 213 -15.33 -0.69 -4.72
CA VAL A 213 -15.29 -1.47 -5.96
C VAL A 213 -13.84 -1.71 -6.40
N SER A 214 -12.98 -0.68 -6.31
CA SER A 214 -11.56 -0.83 -6.67
C SER A 214 -10.80 -1.80 -5.77
N LEU A 215 -11.16 -1.89 -4.48
CA LEU A 215 -10.61 -2.88 -3.55
C LEU A 215 -11.19 -4.28 -3.81
N LEU A 216 -12.50 -4.42 -4.04
CA LEU A 216 -13.13 -5.71 -4.35
C LEU A 216 -12.61 -6.32 -5.66
N TYR A 217 -12.29 -5.49 -6.66
CA TYR A 217 -11.61 -5.94 -7.88
C TYR A 217 -10.23 -6.55 -7.60
N GLU A 218 -9.40 -5.89 -6.77
CA GLU A 218 -8.08 -6.43 -6.41
C GLU A 218 -8.18 -7.70 -5.56
N LEU A 219 -9.18 -7.78 -4.66
CA LEU A 219 -9.46 -8.95 -3.85
C LEU A 219 -9.98 -10.13 -4.70
N SER A 220 -10.86 -9.88 -5.68
CA SER A 220 -11.48 -10.94 -6.50
C SER A 220 -10.51 -11.65 -7.44
N LYS A 221 -9.31 -11.12 -7.67
CA LYS A 221 -8.24 -11.80 -8.41
C LYS A 221 -7.76 -13.09 -7.71
N LEU A 222 -8.07 -13.28 -6.43
CA LEU A 222 -7.79 -14.50 -5.68
C LEU A 222 -9.07 -15.34 -5.52
N GLU A 223 -8.97 -16.63 -5.84
CA GLU A 223 -10.11 -17.56 -5.91
C GLU A 223 -10.86 -17.72 -4.57
N SER A 224 -10.13 -17.83 -3.44
CA SER A 224 -10.71 -17.91 -2.09
C SER A 224 -11.59 -16.69 -1.74
N LEU A 225 -11.21 -15.52 -2.25
CA LEU A 225 -11.92 -14.27 -2.06
C LEU A 225 -13.07 -14.06 -3.04
N SER A 226 -12.99 -14.59 -4.27
CA SER A 226 -14.09 -14.49 -5.23
C SER A 226 -15.33 -15.23 -4.70
N ASP A 227 -15.15 -16.45 -4.19
CA ASP A 227 -16.17 -17.20 -3.45
C ASP A 227 -16.73 -16.39 -2.27
N LYS A 228 -15.84 -15.81 -1.45
CA LYS A 228 -16.27 -15.06 -0.26
C LYS A 228 -17.03 -13.79 -0.62
N ILE A 229 -16.62 -13.03 -1.64
CA ILE A 229 -17.33 -11.84 -2.14
C ILE A 229 -18.71 -12.22 -2.67
N GLY A 230 -18.80 -13.26 -3.51
CA GLY A 230 -20.06 -13.74 -4.08
C GLY A 230 -21.06 -14.29 -3.05
N SER A 231 -20.55 -14.79 -1.91
CA SER A 231 -21.37 -15.22 -0.78
C SER A 231 -21.99 -14.08 0.05
N VAL A 232 -21.54 -12.83 -0.12
CA VAL A 232 -22.11 -11.69 0.63
C VAL A 232 -23.43 -11.26 0.01
N ASN A 233 -24.53 -11.49 0.73
CA ASN A 233 -25.88 -11.08 0.37
C ASN A 233 -25.93 -9.66 -0.24
N GLY A 234 -26.40 -9.58 -1.49
CA GLY A 234 -26.56 -8.32 -2.23
C GLY A 234 -25.31 -7.83 -2.97
N ALA A 235 -24.12 -8.40 -2.78
CA ALA A 235 -22.90 -7.97 -3.46
C ALA A 235 -23.05 -8.07 -4.99
N ILE A 236 -23.45 -9.23 -5.50
CA ILE A 236 -23.65 -9.47 -6.94
C ILE A 236 -24.75 -8.55 -7.50
N LEU A 237 -25.89 -8.42 -6.82
CA LEU A 237 -26.99 -7.54 -7.23
C LEU A 237 -26.52 -6.08 -7.37
N ILE A 238 -25.77 -5.55 -6.40
CA ILE A 238 -25.30 -4.16 -6.46
C ILE A 238 -24.27 -4.00 -7.59
N LEU A 239 -23.33 -4.93 -7.75
CA LEU A 239 -22.33 -4.88 -8.83
C LEU A 239 -23.01 -4.91 -10.22
N VAL A 240 -24.00 -5.78 -10.46
CA VAL A 240 -24.77 -5.83 -11.72
C VAL A 240 -25.61 -4.57 -11.94
N GLY A 241 -26.18 -4.00 -10.87
CA GLY A 241 -26.86 -2.71 -10.93
C GLY A 241 -25.91 -1.56 -11.31
N MET A 242 -24.67 -1.60 -10.82
CA MET A 242 -23.64 -0.61 -11.16
C MET A 242 -23.18 -0.70 -12.61
N THR A 243 -22.99 -1.90 -13.19
CA THR A 243 -22.59 -2.02 -14.60
C THR A 243 -23.67 -1.54 -15.58
N SER A 244 -24.93 -1.60 -15.17
CA SER A 244 -26.08 -1.14 -15.95
C SER A 244 -26.35 0.38 -15.84
N SER A 245 -25.67 1.09 -14.94
CA SER A 245 -26.01 2.47 -14.57
C SER A 245 -25.24 3.52 -15.40
N LYS A 246 -25.99 4.45 -16.00
CA LYS A 246 -25.45 5.55 -16.83
C LYS A 246 -24.89 6.73 -16.04
N SER A 247 -25.07 6.76 -14.72
CA SER A 247 -24.60 7.84 -13.84
C SER A 247 -23.29 7.52 -13.13
N GLU A 248 -22.72 6.33 -13.35
CA GLU A 248 -21.51 5.87 -12.70
C GLU A 248 -20.24 6.37 -13.40
N ASN A 249 -19.15 6.42 -12.66
CA ASN A 249 -17.82 6.66 -13.18
C ASN A 249 -17.41 5.47 -14.07
N VAL A 250 -17.00 5.72 -15.32
CA VAL A 250 -16.65 4.70 -16.32
C VAL A 250 -15.62 3.68 -15.80
N LEU A 251 -14.60 4.15 -15.07
CA LEU A 251 -13.57 3.28 -14.49
C LEU A 251 -14.10 2.44 -13.32
N THR A 252 -15.15 2.89 -12.65
CA THR A 252 -15.83 2.14 -11.58
C THR A 252 -16.76 1.08 -12.16
N VAL A 253 -17.44 1.40 -13.28
CA VAL A 253 -18.21 0.42 -14.07
C VAL A 253 -17.30 -0.69 -14.58
N GLU A 254 -16.18 -0.34 -15.23
CA GLU A 254 -15.20 -1.31 -15.74
C GLU A 254 -14.66 -2.24 -14.63
N LYS A 255 -14.35 -1.70 -13.45
CA LYS A 255 -13.91 -2.49 -12.31
C LYS A 255 -15.02 -3.34 -11.71
N ALA A 256 -16.27 -2.86 -11.67
CA ALA A 256 -17.40 -3.66 -11.21
C ALA A 256 -17.65 -4.85 -12.14
N ASP A 257 -17.54 -4.64 -13.45
CA ASP A 257 -17.69 -5.69 -14.47
C ASP A 257 -16.57 -6.73 -14.37
N LYS A 258 -15.30 -6.31 -14.33
CA LYS A 258 -14.16 -7.19 -14.09
C LYS A 258 -14.21 -7.91 -12.73
N THR A 259 -14.81 -7.29 -11.71
CA THR A 259 -15.08 -7.97 -10.45
C THR A 259 -16.07 -9.11 -10.65
N LEU A 260 -17.14 -8.87 -11.43
CA LEU A 260 -18.11 -9.92 -11.77
C LEU A 260 -17.47 -11.03 -12.64
N GLU A 261 -16.64 -10.70 -13.63
CA GLU A 261 -15.88 -11.71 -14.41
C GLU A 261 -15.07 -12.65 -13.51
N ASN A 262 -14.29 -12.09 -12.56
CA ASN A 262 -13.51 -12.89 -11.60
C ASN A 262 -14.39 -13.77 -10.68
N LEU A 263 -15.66 -13.36 -10.45
CA LEU A 263 -16.63 -14.12 -9.64
C LEU A 263 -17.27 -15.29 -10.42
N GLU A 264 -17.16 -15.34 -11.76
CA GLU A 264 -17.76 -16.40 -12.61
C GLU A 264 -17.05 -17.77 -12.49
N MET A 265 -15.94 -17.84 -11.75
CA MET A 265 -15.28 -19.09 -11.38
C MET A 265 -16.18 -20.01 -10.53
N ASN A 266 -17.18 -19.47 -9.83
CA ASN A 266 -18.10 -20.24 -8.99
C ASN A 266 -19.51 -20.32 -9.61
N GLU A 267 -20.02 -21.54 -9.81
CA GLU A 267 -21.37 -21.78 -10.36
C GLU A 267 -22.49 -21.04 -9.61
N ASN A 268 -22.41 -20.93 -8.28
CA ASN A 268 -23.45 -20.25 -7.49
C ASN A 268 -23.42 -18.74 -7.71
N ASN A 269 -22.25 -18.16 -8.00
CA ASN A 269 -22.13 -16.75 -8.37
C ASN A 269 -22.70 -16.53 -9.78
N VAL A 270 -22.39 -17.40 -10.74
CA VAL A 270 -22.95 -17.35 -12.11
C VAL A 270 -24.48 -17.43 -12.09
N ARG A 271 -25.06 -18.33 -11.30
CA ARG A 271 -26.53 -18.44 -11.13
C ARG A 271 -27.13 -17.15 -10.57
N GLN A 272 -26.53 -16.59 -9.50
CA GLN A 272 -26.95 -15.30 -8.95
C GLN A 272 -26.82 -14.16 -9.98
N MET A 273 -25.78 -14.11 -10.81
CA MET A 273 -25.62 -13.08 -11.84
C MET A 273 -26.74 -13.14 -12.90
N ALA A 274 -27.10 -14.35 -13.34
CA ALA A 274 -28.19 -14.57 -14.28
C ALA A 274 -29.56 -14.20 -13.67
N GLU A 275 -29.80 -14.53 -12.40
CA GLU A 275 -31.03 -14.13 -11.68
C GLU A 275 -31.14 -12.61 -11.50
N ASN A 276 -30.01 -11.92 -11.30
CA ASN A 276 -29.95 -10.46 -11.16
C ASN A 276 -29.88 -9.70 -12.50
N GLY A 277 -29.96 -10.41 -13.64
CA GLY A 277 -30.08 -9.79 -14.96
C GLY A 277 -28.77 -9.41 -15.65
N LYS A 278 -27.60 -9.87 -15.18
CA LYS A 278 -26.39 -9.89 -16.04
C LYS A 278 -26.71 -10.82 -17.22
N ASN A 279 -26.35 -10.43 -18.45
CA ASN A 279 -26.74 -11.14 -19.68
C ASN A 279 -26.36 -12.64 -19.62
N GLY A 280 -27.31 -13.49 -19.24
CA GLY A 280 -27.04 -14.91 -18.97
C GLY A 280 -26.48 -15.70 -20.16
N LEU A 281 -26.62 -15.19 -21.39
CA LEU A 281 -26.00 -15.76 -22.58
C LEU A 281 -24.48 -15.58 -22.64
N GLU A 282 -23.92 -14.50 -22.09
CA GLU A 282 -22.46 -14.29 -22.08
C GLU A 282 -21.81 -15.17 -21.01
N CYS A 283 -22.35 -15.16 -19.78
CA CYS A 283 -21.86 -16.01 -18.68
C CYS A 283 -21.98 -17.53 -18.96
N LEU A 284 -22.99 -17.97 -19.74
CA LEU A 284 -23.17 -19.39 -20.07
C LEU A 284 -22.34 -19.88 -21.27
N VAL A 285 -21.88 -18.99 -22.16
CA VAL A 285 -21.06 -19.40 -23.32
C VAL A 285 -19.65 -19.83 -22.90
N GLY A 286 -19.10 -19.25 -21.82
CA GLY A 286 -17.85 -19.73 -21.21
C GLY A 286 -17.94 -21.14 -20.60
N TRP A 287 -19.15 -21.58 -20.23
CA TRP A 287 -19.45 -22.89 -19.63
C TRP A 287 -20.02 -23.91 -20.63
N GLY A 288 -19.91 -23.64 -21.94
CA GLY A 288 -20.45 -24.44 -23.05
C GLY A 288 -19.79 -25.80 -23.28
N GLY A 289 -19.66 -26.63 -22.25
CA GLY A 289 -19.09 -27.98 -22.32
C GLY A 289 -19.89 -29.06 -21.57
N PHE A 290 -20.51 -28.75 -20.43
CA PHE A 290 -21.23 -29.74 -19.62
C PHE A 290 -22.59 -29.24 -19.09
N GLY A 291 -23.66 -29.77 -19.68
CA GLY A 291 -24.84 -30.20 -18.91
C GLY A 291 -25.86 -29.16 -18.41
N PHE A 292 -25.70 -27.85 -18.62
CA PHE A 292 -26.72 -26.89 -18.18
C PHE A 292 -28.02 -26.96 -19.00
N ARG A 293 -29.03 -27.64 -18.43
CA ARG A 293 -30.41 -27.67 -18.90
C ARG A 293 -31.32 -27.03 -17.86
N ILE A 294 -31.43 -25.71 -17.88
CA ILE A 294 -32.40 -24.97 -17.05
C ILE A 294 -33.52 -24.43 -17.95
N SER A 295 -34.76 -24.66 -17.52
CA SER A 295 -35.97 -24.32 -18.24
C SER A 295 -36.16 -22.81 -18.37
N LEU A 296 -36.37 -22.32 -19.59
CA LEU A 296 -36.90 -20.98 -19.84
C LEU A 296 -38.33 -20.88 -19.24
N VAL A 297 -38.45 -20.37 -18.01
CA VAL A 297 -39.74 -20.05 -17.40
C VAL A 297 -39.92 -18.53 -17.37
N LYS A 298 -40.43 -18.04 -18.51
CA LYS A 298 -41.26 -16.84 -18.67
C LYS A 298 -40.97 -15.65 -17.74
N MET A 299 -40.28 -14.65 -18.28
CA MET A 299 -40.75 -13.27 -18.12
C MET A 299 -41.48 -12.86 -19.40
N LYS A 300 -42.67 -12.28 -19.23
CA LYS A 300 -43.55 -11.72 -20.26
C LYS A 300 -44.25 -10.51 -19.64
#